data_AF-A0A6G0XA26-F1
#
_entry.id   AF-A0A6G0XA26-F1
#
_cell.length_a   1.000
_cell.length_b   1.000
_cell.length_c   1.000
_cell.angle_alpha   90.00
_cell.angle_beta   90.00
_cell.angle_gamma   90.00
#
_symmetry.space_group_name_H-M   'P 1'
#
loop_
_entity.id
_entity.type
_entity.pdbx_description
1 polymer ?
#
loop_
_entity_poly.entity_id
_entity_poly.type
_entity_poly.pdbx_seq_one_letter_code
_entity_poly.pdbx_strand_id
1 'polypeptide(L)'
;MTRFIKAKPEVLRLYREILRTARQFQWTNEKGEPWSKILKQNARMEIEHSRHDTDSEVIARKILSGWESLHQVQEKIAEKAKSLHDQARDQK
;
A
#
# COMPACT_ATOMS: atom_id res chain seq x y z
N MET A 1 25.34 -7.68 -0.46
CA MET A 1 25.45 -6.98 -1.76
C MET A 1 24.41 -5.88 -1.80
N THR A 2 24.82 -4.62 -1.73
CA THR A 2 23.92 -3.47 -1.72
C THR A 2 23.43 -3.22 -3.14
N ARG A 3 22.22 -3.69 -3.47
CA ARG A 3 21.58 -3.42 -4.76
C ARG A 3 21.35 -1.91 -4.85
N PHE A 4 22.03 -1.22 -5.76
CA PHE A 4 21.75 0.18 -6.05
C PHE A 4 20.34 0.27 -6.66
N ILE A 5 19.34 0.53 -5.82
CA ILE A 5 17.98 0.78 -6.27
C ILE A 5 18.01 2.15 -6.94
N LYS A 6 17.71 2.21 -8.24
CA LYS A 6 17.41 3.49 -8.88
C LYS A 6 16.13 4.03 -8.20
N ALA A 7 16.29 5.00 -7.31
CA ALA A 7 15.23 5.49 -6.42
C ALA A 7 13.96 5.91 -7.17
N LYS A 8 14.09 6.71 -8.24
CA LYS A 8 12.95 7.27 -8.97
C LYS A 8 12.01 6.21 -9.60
N PRO A 9 12.48 5.26 -10.42
CA PRO A 9 11.59 4.25 -11.01
C PRO A 9 10.97 3.33 -9.95
N GLU A 10 11.69 3.02 -8.87
CA GLU A 10 11.19 2.14 -7.83
C GLU A 10 10.11 2.82 -6.98
N VAL A 11 10.28 4.11 -6.64
CA VAL A 11 9.23 4.92 -5.98
C VAL A 11 7.96 4.97 -6.84
N LEU A 12 8.09 5.19 -8.15
CA LEU A 12 6.93 5.20 -9.05
C LEU A 12 6.25 3.83 -9.14
N ARG A 13 7.03 2.75 -9.12
CA ARG A 13 6.50 1.39 -9.10
C ARG A 13 5.71 1.12 -7.83
N LEU A 14 6.30 1.43 -6.68
CA LEU A 14 5.64 1.32 -5.37
C LEU A 14 4.35 2.14 -5.35
N TYR A 15 4.39 3.40 -5.80
CA TYR A 15 3.21 4.26 -5.87
C TYR A 15 2.09 3.64 -6.72
N ARG A 16 2.41 3.15 -7.93
CA ARG A 16 1.43 2.51 -8.82
C ARG A 16 0.83 1.25 -8.20
N GLU A 17 1.61 0.46 -7.48
CA GLU A 17 1.06 -0.72 -6.79
C GLU A 17 0.18 -0.35 -5.61
N ILE A 18 0.54 0.67 -4.83
CA ILE A 18 -0.36 1.19 -3.79
C ILE A 18 -1.69 1.61 -4.40
N LEU A 19 -1.70 2.33 -5.53
CA LEU A 19 -2.94 2.71 -6.22
C LEU A 19 -3.74 1.49 -6.73
N ARG A 20 -3.06 0.42 -7.16
CA ARG A 20 -3.70 -0.82 -7.61
C ARG A 20 -4.35 -1.54 -6.44
N THR A 21 -3.61 -1.78 -5.36
CA THR A 21 -4.11 -2.41 -4.13
C THR A 21 -5.24 -1.60 -3.51
N ALA A 22 -5.12 -0.26 -3.49
CA ALA A 22 -6.17 0.63 -2.98
C ALA A 22 -7.50 0.46 -3.72
N ARG A 23 -7.51 0.09 -5.01
CA ARG A 23 -8.75 -0.18 -5.77
C ARG A 23 -9.41 -1.51 -5.42
N GLN A 24 -8.67 -2.46 -4.83
CA GLN A 24 -9.22 -3.75 -4.43
C GLN A 24 -10.06 -3.66 -3.15
N PHE A 25 -9.91 -2.59 -2.37
CA PHE A 25 -10.75 -2.33 -1.22
C PHE A 25 -12.19 -2.03 -1.65
N GLN A 26 -13.09 -2.96 -1.37
CA GLN A 26 -14.52 -2.82 -1.65
C GLN A 26 -15.32 -2.32 -0.43
N TRP A 27 -14.76 -2.38 0.78
CA TRP A 27 -15.43 -1.96 2.01
C TRP A 27 -14.93 -0.60 2.52
N THR A 28 -15.76 0.08 3.30
CA THR A 28 -15.44 1.33 3.99
C THR A 28 -14.78 1.07 5.35
N ASN A 29 -14.13 2.09 5.91
CA ASN A 29 -13.68 2.08 7.29
C ASN A 29 -14.87 2.23 8.27
N GLU A 30 -14.58 2.19 9.57
CA GLU A 30 -15.56 2.37 10.65
C GLU A 30 -16.29 3.72 10.60
N LYS A 31 -15.70 4.73 9.96
CA LYS A 31 -16.27 6.06 9.74
C LYS A 31 -17.08 6.17 8.44
N GLY A 32 -17.24 5.08 7.70
CA GLY A 32 -17.95 5.05 6.41
C GLY A 32 -17.11 5.57 5.23
N GLU A 33 -15.82 5.83 5.40
CA GLU A 33 -14.96 6.34 4.35
C GLU A 33 -14.33 5.21 3.52
N PRO A 34 -14.26 5.32 2.18
CA PRO A 34 -13.59 4.33 1.36
C PRO A 34 -12.08 4.28 1.64
N TRP A 35 -11.56 3.09 1.98
CA TRP A 35 -10.12 2.86 2.15
C TRP A 35 -9.31 3.27 0.92
N SER A 36 -9.90 3.09 -0.27
CA SER A 36 -9.29 3.48 -1.54
C SER A 36 -8.94 4.97 -1.61
N LYS A 37 -9.74 5.85 -0.98
CA LYS A 37 -9.48 7.30 -0.95
C LYS A 37 -8.37 7.63 0.04
N ILE A 38 -8.46 7.08 1.25
CA ILE A 38 -7.52 7.32 2.34
C ILE A 38 -6.12 6.86 1.94
N LEU A 39 -5.98 5.63 1.42
CA LEU A 39 -4.68 5.07 1.03
C LEU A 39 -4.02 5.88 -0.09
N LYS A 40 -4.79 6.36 -1.07
CA LYS A 40 -4.28 7.22 -2.15
C LYS A 40 -3.78 8.56 -1.61
N GLN A 41 -4.53 9.17 -0.70
CA GLN A 41 -4.17 10.46 -0.12
C GLN A 41 -2.92 10.33 0.74
N ASN A 42 -2.86 9.31 1.60
CA ASN A 42 -1.70 9.03 2.45
C ASN A 42 -0.44 8.74 1.62
N ALA A 43 -0.54 7.89 0.61
CA ALA A 43 0.59 7.58 -0.27
C ALA A 43 1.12 8.83 -1.00
N ARG A 44 0.22 9.73 -1.42
CA ARG A 44 0.62 11.01 -2.02
C ARG A 44 1.32 11.91 -1.00
N MET A 45 0.77 12.05 0.20
CA MET A 45 1.37 12.87 1.26
C MET A 45 2.78 12.39 1.63
N GLU A 46 2.97 11.08 1.82
CA GLU A 46 4.27 10.49 2.16
C GLU A 46 5.35 10.73 1.09
N ILE A 47 5.00 10.57 -0.18
CA ILE A 47 5.93 10.80 -1.30
C ILE A 47 6.26 12.29 -1.42
N GLU A 48 5.28 13.17 -1.28
CA GLU A 48 5.51 14.62 -1.32
C GLU A 48 6.36 15.09 -0.14
N HIS A 49 6.16 14.56 1.07
CA HIS A 49 7.03 14.86 2.22
C HIS A 49 8.48 14.41 1.98
N SER A 50 8.67 13.30 1.28
CA SER A 50 10.00 12.74 0.99
C SER A 50 10.65 13.30 -0.27
N ARG A 51 10.04 14.29 -0.95
CA ARG A 51 10.50 14.81 -2.25
C ARG A 51 11.89 15.44 -2.22
N HIS A 52 12.31 15.94 -1.07
CA HIS A 52 13.58 16.65 -0.85
C HIS A 52 14.65 15.73 -0.25
N ASP A 53 14.35 14.45 -0.05
CA ASP A 53 15.34 13.50 0.41
C ASP A 53 16.42 13.31 -0.66
N THR A 54 17.67 13.55 -0.27
CA THR A 54 18.84 13.38 -1.14
C THR A 54 19.69 12.17 -0.76
N ASP A 55 19.52 11.65 0.45
CA ASP A 55 20.26 10.50 0.96
C ASP A 55 19.72 9.19 0.35
N SER A 56 20.59 8.50 -0.40
CA SER A 56 20.22 7.26 -1.08
C SER A 56 19.86 6.11 -0.16
N GLU A 57 20.47 6.05 1.04
CA GLU A 57 20.23 4.99 2.00
C GLU A 57 18.88 5.19 2.71
N VAL A 58 18.55 6.44 3.04
CA VAL A 58 17.23 6.82 3.57
C VAL A 58 16.14 6.50 2.55
N ILE A 59 16.33 6.87 1.28
CA ILE A 59 15.35 6.58 0.23
C ILE A 59 15.18 5.06 0.06
N ALA A 60 16.27 4.29 0.04
CA ALA A 60 16.21 2.83 -0.08
C ALA A 60 15.44 2.19 1.09
N ARG A 61 15.69 2.64 2.34
CA ARG A 61 14.95 2.17 3.52
C ARG A 61 13.46 2.50 3.45
N LYS A 62 13.11 3.72 3.03
CA LYS A 62 11.70 4.14 2.87
C LYS A 62 10.98 3.29 1.83
N ILE A 63 11.62 3.03 0.69
CA ILE A 63 11.08 2.15 -0.35
C ILE A 63 10.85 0.73 0.18
N LEU A 64 11.84 0.17 0.88
CA LEU A 64 11.74 -1.18 1.43
C LEU A 64 10.58 -1.29 2.44
N SER A 65 10.53 -0.37 3.40
CA SER A 65 9.45 -0.31 4.39
C SER A 65 8.08 -0.08 3.76
N GLY A 66 8.02 0.72 2.69
CA GLY A 66 6.80 0.92 1.90
C GLY A 66 6.32 -0.37 1.23
N TRP A 67 7.24 -1.18 0.68
CA TRP A 67 6.90 -2.49 0.10
C TRP A 67 6.43 -3.50 1.16
N GLU A 68 7.09 -3.56 2.31
CA GLU A 68 6.67 -4.42 3.43
C GLU A 68 5.26 -4.05 3.92
N SER A 69 5.01 -2.75 4.09
CA SER A 69 3.70 -2.24 4.49
C SER A 69 2.62 -2.58 3.46
N LEU A 70 2.94 -2.44 2.16
CA LEU A 70 2.02 -2.82 1.09
C LEU A 70 1.69 -4.32 1.12
N HIS A 71 2.69 -5.17 1.38
CA HIS A 71 2.50 -6.62 1.47
C HIS A 71 1.54 -6.98 2.60
N GLN A 72 1.76 -6.43 3.79
CA GLN A 72 0.87 -6.64 4.94
C GLN A 72 -0.57 -6.19 4.66
N VAL A 73 -0.72 -5.09 3.92
CA VAL A 73 -2.05 -4.61 3.52
C VAL A 73 -2.71 -5.58 2.53
N GLN A 74 -1.97 -6.12 1.57
CA GLN A 74 -2.48 -7.12 0.62
C GLN A 74 -2.91 -8.41 1.32
N GLU A 75 -2.13 -8.88 2.30
CA GLU A 75 -2.49 -10.05 3.12
C GLU A 75 -3.79 -9.82 3.88
N LYS A 76 -3.93 -8.68 4.57
CA LYS A 76 -5.17 -8.32 5.28
C LYS A 76 -6.39 -8.23 4.36
N ILE A 77 -6.20 -7.75 3.12
CA ILE A 77 -7.28 -7.74 2.13
C ILE A 77 -7.68 -9.18 1.76
N ALA A 78 -6.72 -10.05 1.51
CA ALA A 78 -6.97 -11.44 1.14
C ALA A 78 -7.66 -12.20 2.28
N GLU A 79 -7.22 -12.02 3.52
CA GLU A 79 -7.84 -12.59 4.72
C GLU A 79 -9.30 -12.14 4.85
N LYS A 80 -9.57 -10.84 4.70
CA LYS A 80 -10.92 -10.30 4.80
C LYS A 80 -11.82 -10.73 3.64
N ALA A 81 -11.27 -10.86 2.43
CA ALA A 81 -12.01 -11.40 1.30
C ALA A 81 -12.40 -12.86 1.53
N LYS A 82 -11.49 -13.66 2.10
CA LYS A 82 -11.75 -15.06 2.45
C LYS A 82 -12.81 -15.19 3.54
N SER A 83 -12.72 -14.42 4.62
CA SER A 83 -13.71 -14.48 5.71
C SER A 83 -15.12 -14.08 5.26
N LEU A 84 -15.25 -13.08 4.39
CA LEU A 84 -16.53 -12.71 3.78
C LEU A 84 -17.10 -13.82 2.89
N HIS A 85 -16.24 -14.54 2.15
CA HIS A 85 -16.65 -15.66 1.32
C HIS A 85 -17.14 -16.86 2.16
N ASP A 86 -16.42 -17.18 3.25
CA ASP A 86 -16.77 -18.28 4.15
C ASP A 86 -18.09 -17.98 4.89
N GLN A 87 -18.28 -16.75 5.39
CA GLN A 87 -19.55 -16.31 6.00
C GLN A 87 -20.76 -16.43 5.06
N ALA A 88 -20.56 -16.17 3.76
CA ALA A 88 -21.62 -16.32 2.76
C ALA A 88 -21.97 -17.80 2.46
N ARG A 89 -21.07 -18.74 2.77
CA ARG A 89 -21.30 -20.18 2.63
C ARG A 89 -22.05 -20.77 3.82
N ASP A 90 -21.71 -20.36 5.04
CA ASP A 90 -22.30 -20.90 6.27
C ASP A 90 -23.77 -20.47 6.50
N GLN A 91 -24.26 -19.45 5.77
CA GLN A 91 -25.66 -19.02 5.81
C GLN A 91 -26.59 -19.79 4.84
N LYS A 92 -26.09 -20.80 4.13
CA LYS A 92 -26.84 -21.63 3.17
C LYS A 92 -27.01 -23.05 3.67
#